data_AF-A0A520HFD8-F1
#
_entry.id   AF-A0A520HFD8-F1
#
_cell.length_a   1.000
_cell.length_b   1.000
_cell.length_c   1.000
_cell.angle_alpha   90.00
_cell.angle_beta   90.00
_cell.angle_gamma   90.00
#
_symmetry.space_group_name_H-M   'P 1'
#
loop_
_entity.id
_entity.type
_entity.pdbx_description
1 polymer ?
#
loop_
_entity_poly.entity_id
_entity_poly.type
_entity_poly.pdbx_seq_one_letter_code
_entity_poly.pdbx_strand_id
1 'polypeptide(L)'
;MLLERAAGLASKIGQYGKLKAAANEAELFRTRATQLAEAAALLTQARAALERFRAAGVPVDFHPVNATELSERAETLRDLARDNPAALADPPFNLRHLFTDRLRHLAVAANGAVSDAWRAYVAANGPAAHDDILNALGELPQMRAGVNHIRGYRQQATALA
;
A
#
# COMPACT_ATOMS: atom_id res chain seq x y z
N MET A 1 12.30 -53.16 30.70
CA MET A 1 10.90 -52.90 30.31
C MET A 1 10.29 -51.58 30.81
N LEU A 2 10.02 -51.34 32.09
CA LEU A 2 9.41 -50.05 32.53
C LEU A 2 10.36 -48.84 32.35
N LEU A 3 11.64 -49.03 32.65
CA LEU A 3 12.69 -48.01 32.43
C LEU A 3 12.89 -47.67 30.95
N GLU A 4 12.89 -48.67 30.05
CA GLU A 4 12.96 -48.43 28.60
C GLU A 4 11.73 -47.70 28.07
N ARG A 5 10.53 -48.03 28.58
CA ARG A 5 9.30 -47.31 28.22
C ARG A 5 9.34 -45.86 28.69
N ALA A 6 9.83 -45.61 29.91
CA ALA A 6 9.99 -44.26 30.44
C ALA A 6 11.02 -43.44 29.63
N ALA A 7 12.16 -44.04 29.26
CA ALA A 7 13.16 -43.40 28.40
C ALA A 7 12.60 -43.10 26.99
N GLY A 8 11.83 -44.04 26.42
CA GLY A 8 11.14 -43.84 25.14
C GLY A 8 10.10 -42.71 25.19
N LEU A 9 9.36 -42.59 26.29
CA LEU A 9 8.43 -41.48 26.54
C LEU A 9 9.15 -40.14 26.68
N ALA A 10 10.23 -40.08 27.46
CA ALA A 10 11.04 -38.87 27.61
C ALA A 10 11.62 -38.39 26.27
N SER A 11 12.11 -39.33 25.44
CA SER A 11 12.59 -39.03 24.09
C SER A 11 11.49 -38.45 23.19
N LYS A 12 10.30 -39.07 23.19
CA LYS A 12 9.13 -38.56 22.45
C LYS A 12 8.72 -37.17 22.92
N ILE A 13 8.65 -36.93 24.24
CA ILE A 13 8.33 -35.61 24.80
C ILE A 13 9.37 -34.56 24.34
N GLY A 14 10.66 -34.91 24.35
CA GLY A 14 11.71 -34.03 23.84
C GLY A 14 11.56 -33.72 22.34
N GLN A 15 11.21 -34.72 21.53
CA GLN A 15 10.92 -34.54 20.11
C GLN A 15 9.71 -33.63 19.88
N TYR A 16 8.60 -33.85 20.61
CA TYR A 16 7.42 -32.99 20.55
C TYR A 16 7.75 -31.55 20.97
N GLY A 17 8.57 -31.36 22.01
CA GLY A 17 9.01 -30.04 22.45
C GLY A 17 9.77 -29.28 21.35
N LYS A 18 10.70 -29.95 20.66
CA LYS A 18 11.43 -29.38 19.52
C LYS A 18 10.50 -29.04 18.36
N LEU A 19 9.58 -29.94 18.02
CA LEU A 19 8.64 -29.73 16.92
C LEU A 19 7.71 -28.53 17.20
N LYS A 20 7.25 -28.39 18.44
CA LYS A 20 6.43 -27.25 18.88
C LYS A 20 7.20 -25.94 18.80
N ALA A 21 8.48 -25.92 19.20
CA ALA A 21 9.32 -24.74 19.08
C ALA A 21 9.49 -24.30 17.62
N ALA A 22 9.81 -25.24 16.73
CA ALA A 22 9.94 -24.98 15.30
C ALA A 22 8.61 -24.47 14.67
N ALA A 23 7.47 -25.03 15.08
CA ALA A 23 6.16 -24.57 14.62
C ALA A 23 5.87 -23.12 15.03
N ASN A 24 6.19 -22.74 16.27
CA ASN A 24 6.03 -21.37 16.74
C ASN A 24 6.93 -20.39 15.97
N GLU A 25 8.17 -20.79 15.67
CA GLU A 25 9.11 -19.98 14.91
C GLU A 25 8.62 -19.77 13.45
N ALA A 26 8.12 -20.83 12.81
CA ALA A 26 7.53 -20.76 11.48
C ALA A 26 6.32 -19.81 11.44
N GLU A 27 5.45 -19.85 12.45
CA GLU A 27 4.29 -18.99 12.55
C GLU A 27 4.65 -17.51 12.73
N LEU A 28 5.72 -17.24 13.48
CA LEU A 28 6.29 -15.90 13.60
C LEU A 28 6.79 -15.39 12.25
N PHE A 29 7.56 -16.21 11.52
CA PHE A 29 8.05 -15.83 10.19
C PHE A 29 6.92 -15.57 9.21
N ARG A 30 5.90 -16.42 9.21
CA ARG A 30 4.71 -16.25 8.39
C ARG A 30 4.06 -14.89 8.66
N THR A 31 3.88 -14.54 9.93
CA THR A 31 3.31 -13.26 10.35
C THR A 31 4.17 -12.07 9.86
N ARG A 32 5.49 -12.14 10.03
CA ARG A 32 6.43 -11.10 9.56
C ARG A 32 6.40 -10.94 8.04
N ALA A 33 6.39 -12.05 7.31
CA ALA A 33 6.30 -12.05 5.86
C ALA A 33 4.99 -11.39 5.39
N THR A 34 3.85 -11.71 6.01
CA THR A 34 2.57 -11.07 5.69
C THR A 34 2.61 -9.56 5.94
N GLN A 35 3.10 -9.12 7.09
CA GLN A 35 3.20 -7.69 7.43
C GLN A 35 4.05 -6.91 6.42
N LEU A 36 5.19 -7.47 6.02
CA LEU A 36 6.08 -6.87 5.03
C LEU A 36 5.48 -6.88 3.62
N ALA A 37 4.81 -7.97 3.24
CA ALA A 37 4.16 -8.10 1.93
C ALA A 37 3.03 -7.07 1.76
N GLU A 38 2.20 -6.85 2.79
CA GLU A 38 1.15 -5.83 2.76
C GLU A 38 1.73 -4.42 2.56
N ALA A 39 2.78 -4.06 3.30
CA ALA A 39 3.45 -2.77 3.15
C ALA A 39 4.07 -2.61 1.75
N ALA A 40 4.72 -3.66 1.24
CA ALA A 40 5.31 -3.66 -0.10
C ALA A 40 4.27 -3.51 -1.21
N ALA A 41 3.10 -4.15 -1.07
CA ALA A 41 2.01 -4.03 -2.02
C ALA A 41 1.49 -2.59 -2.11
N LEU A 42 1.30 -1.93 -0.97
CA LEU A 42 0.85 -0.53 -0.91
C LEU A 42 1.85 0.41 -1.60
N LEU A 43 3.14 0.25 -1.34
CA LEU A 43 4.18 1.06 -1.98
C LEU A 43 4.27 0.81 -3.48
N THR A 44 4.10 -0.44 -3.91
CA THR A 44 4.10 -0.80 -5.33
C THR A 44 2.94 -0.12 -6.06
N GLN A 45 1.76 -0.13 -5.46
CA GLN A 45 0.58 0.56 -6.00
C GLN A 45 0.77 2.07 -6.06
N ALA A 46 1.27 2.69 -4.97
CA ALA A 46 1.56 4.12 -4.93
C ALA A 46 2.59 4.53 -6.00
N ARG A 47 3.68 3.78 -6.14
CA ARG A 47 4.68 4.00 -7.20
C ARG A 47 4.06 3.90 -8.59
N ALA A 48 3.24 2.87 -8.83
CA ALA A 48 2.57 2.71 -10.12
C ALA A 48 1.56 3.83 -10.42
N ALA A 49 0.93 4.43 -9.39
CA ALA A 49 0.08 5.60 -9.57
C ALA A 49 0.90 6.85 -9.95
N LEU A 50 1.98 7.12 -9.23
CA LEU A 50 2.89 8.23 -9.53
C LEU A 50 3.46 8.13 -10.96
N GLU A 51 3.90 6.94 -11.38
CA GLU A 51 4.42 6.73 -12.73
C GLU A 51 3.36 6.93 -13.82
N ARG A 52 2.11 6.51 -13.58
CA ARG A 52 1.01 6.77 -14.53
C ARG A 52 0.73 8.26 -14.69
N PHE A 53 0.74 9.02 -13.60
CA PHE A 53 0.54 10.46 -13.64
C PHE A 53 1.69 11.18 -14.36
N ARG A 54 2.93 10.78 -14.04
CA ARG A 54 4.14 11.25 -14.72
C ARG A 54 4.09 10.99 -16.23
N ALA A 55 3.69 9.77 -16.63
CA ALA A 55 3.54 9.40 -18.04
C ALA A 55 2.41 10.18 -18.74
N ALA A 56 1.35 10.55 -18.00
CA ALA A 56 0.27 11.39 -18.50
C ALA A 56 0.62 12.89 -18.53
N GLY A 57 1.83 13.28 -18.11
CA GLY A 57 2.25 14.68 -18.03
C GLY A 57 1.57 15.48 -16.91
N VAL A 58 0.96 14.80 -15.93
CA VAL A 58 0.36 15.43 -14.76
C VAL A 58 1.41 15.52 -13.65
N PRO A 59 1.88 16.73 -13.28
CA PRO A 59 2.88 16.88 -12.24
C PRO A 59 2.27 16.51 -10.88
N VAL A 60 2.94 15.61 -10.16
CA VAL A 60 2.60 15.28 -8.77
C VAL A 60 3.77 15.72 -7.89
N ASP A 61 3.54 16.73 -7.06
CA ASP A 61 4.53 17.17 -6.07
C ASP A 61 4.47 16.23 -4.85
N PHE A 62 5.28 15.19 -4.88
CA PHE A 62 5.38 14.24 -3.79
C PHE A 62 6.84 13.95 -3.44
N HIS A 63 7.21 14.29 -2.21
CA HIS A 63 8.54 14.07 -1.66
C HIS A 63 8.46 13.10 -0.47
N PRO A 64 9.04 11.90 -0.57
CA PRO A 64 8.93 10.90 0.48
C PRO A 64 9.74 11.31 1.71
N VAL A 65 9.05 11.55 2.83
CA VAL A 65 9.69 11.86 4.12
C VAL A 65 10.41 10.64 4.68
N ASN A 66 11.64 10.81 5.13
CA ASN A 66 12.49 9.77 5.74
C ASN A 66 12.75 8.55 4.82
N ALA A 67 12.76 8.74 3.51
CA ALA A 67 13.00 7.66 2.55
C ALA A 67 14.32 6.91 2.81
N THR A 68 15.39 7.64 3.12
CA THR A 68 16.71 7.07 3.39
C THR A 68 16.71 6.17 4.63
N GLU A 69 16.17 6.67 5.74
CA GLU A 69 16.05 5.92 7.02
C GLU A 69 15.23 4.63 6.84
N LEU A 70 14.15 4.69 6.05
CA LEU A 70 13.34 3.51 5.72
C LEU A 70 14.10 2.53 4.83
N SER A 71 14.89 3.00 3.87
CA SER A 71 15.73 2.15 3.04
C SER A 71 16.78 1.41 3.87
N GLU A 72 17.48 2.11 4.76
CA GLU A 72 18.48 1.52 5.66
C GLU A 72 17.87 0.44 6.58
N ARG A 73 16.64 0.68 7.09
CA ARG A 73 15.90 -0.31 7.86
C ARG A 73 15.51 -1.54 7.03
N ALA A 74 15.12 -1.35 5.78
CA ALA A 74 14.81 -2.45 4.88
C ALA A 74 16.05 -3.31 4.60
N GLU A 75 17.20 -2.67 4.40
CA GLU A 75 18.49 -3.35 4.23
C GLU A 75 18.88 -4.13 5.50
N THR A 76 18.75 -3.51 6.67
CA THR A 76 18.99 -4.17 7.96
C THR A 76 18.14 -5.43 8.12
N LEU A 77 16.84 -5.38 7.79
CA LEU A 77 15.96 -6.55 7.87
C LEU A 77 16.33 -7.62 6.84
N ARG A 78 16.77 -7.23 5.65
CA ARG A 78 17.22 -8.17 4.61
C ARG A 78 18.49 -8.88 5.03
N ASP A 79 19.46 -8.16 5.60
CA ASP A 79 20.71 -8.75 6.11
C ASP A 79 20.42 -9.66 7.30
N LEU A 80 19.51 -9.26 8.20
CA LEU A 80 19.04 -10.11 9.30
C LEU A 80 18.41 -11.41 8.80
N ALA A 81 17.54 -11.32 7.79
CA ALA A 81 16.90 -12.47 7.17
C ALA A 81 17.90 -13.42 6.49
N ARG A 82 19.03 -12.90 5.99
CA ARG A 82 20.08 -13.70 5.36
C ARG A 82 21.00 -14.37 6.39
N ASP A 83 21.45 -13.60 7.38
CA ASP A 83 22.56 -14.01 8.24
C ASP A 83 22.07 -14.71 9.52
N ASN A 84 20.92 -14.30 10.06
CA ASN A 84 20.28 -14.93 11.21
C ASN A 84 18.75 -14.76 11.17
N PRO A 85 18.03 -15.61 10.41
CA PRO A 85 16.59 -15.50 10.24
C PRO A 85 15.83 -15.39 11.57
N ALA A 86 16.23 -16.15 12.60
CA ALA A 86 15.60 -16.15 13.92
C ALA A 86 15.54 -14.76 14.57
N ALA A 87 16.47 -13.87 14.24
CA ALA A 87 16.49 -12.51 14.76
C ALA A 87 15.38 -11.61 14.17
N LEU A 88 14.67 -12.01 13.10
CA LEU A 88 13.46 -11.32 12.63
C LEU A 88 12.30 -11.34 13.65
N ALA A 89 12.38 -12.21 14.66
CA ALA A 89 11.47 -12.19 15.80
C ALA A 89 11.57 -10.87 16.57
N ASP A 90 12.81 -10.41 16.79
CA ASP A 90 13.16 -9.23 17.57
C ASP A 90 14.23 -8.40 16.84
N PRO A 91 13.83 -7.67 15.78
CA PRO A 91 14.76 -6.81 15.05
C PRO A 91 15.25 -5.65 15.92
N PRO A 92 16.38 -4.99 15.58
CA PRO A 92 17.01 -3.93 16.38
C PRO A 92 16.19 -2.63 16.48
N PHE A 93 14.96 -2.62 15.98
CA PHE A 93 14.02 -1.52 16.04
C PHE A 93 12.58 -2.05 16.07
N ASN A 94 11.65 -1.21 16.51
CA ASN A 94 10.23 -1.55 16.49
C ASN A 94 9.71 -1.66 15.06
N LEU A 95 9.59 -2.89 14.54
CA LEU A 95 9.17 -3.17 13.17
C LEU A 95 7.83 -2.51 12.82
N ARG A 96 6.89 -2.49 13.76
CA ARG A 96 5.56 -1.95 13.53
C ARG A 96 5.62 -0.43 13.34
N HIS A 97 6.11 0.28 14.35
CA HIS A 97 5.99 1.75 14.42
C HIS A 97 7.09 2.49 13.66
N LEU A 98 8.29 1.92 13.61
CA LEU A 98 9.45 2.55 12.96
C LEU A 98 9.60 2.12 11.50
N PHE A 99 8.85 1.12 11.05
CA PHE A 99 8.94 0.63 9.68
C PHE A 99 7.59 0.43 9.01
N THR A 100 6.81 -0.60 9.33
CA THR A 100 5.59 -0.93 8.56
C THR A 100 4.54 0.17 8.58
N ASP A 101 4.31 0.83 9.72
CA ASP A 101 3.37 1.95 9.83
C ASP A 101 3.87 3.17 9.03
N ARG A 102 5.19 3.40 9.00
CA ARG A 102 5.81 4.49 8.23
C ARG A 102 5.69 4.23 6.72
N LEU A 103 5.93 2.99 6.27
CA LEU A 103 5.72 2.61 4.87
C LEU A 103 4.25 2.77 4.46
N ARG A 104 3.31 2.40 5.33
CA ARG A 104 1.88 2.61 5.09
C ARG A 104 1.53 4.10 4.98
N HIS A 105 1.99 4.92 5.91
CA HIS A 105 1.77 6.38 5.84
C HIS A 105 2.38 6.99 4.58
N LEU A 106 3.54 6.50 4.14
CA LEU A 106 4.17 6.95 2.90
C LEU A 106 3.28 6.64 1.68
N ALA A 107 2.73 5.42 1.60
CA ALA A 107 1.82 5.05 0.53
C ALA A 107 0.52 5.88 0.54
N VAL A 108 -0.04 6.14 1.74
CA VAL A 108 -1.23 6.98 1.90
C VAL A 108 -0.95 8.42 1.46
N ALA A 109 0.19 9.00 1.86
CA ALA A 109 0.59 10.34 1.47
C ALA A 109 0.81 10.46 -0.05
N ALA A 110 1.44 9.46 -0.67
CA ALA A 110 1.62 9.40 -2.12
C ALA A 110 0.27 9.37 -2.86
N ASN A 111 -0.68 8.54 -2.40
CA ASN A 111 -2.02 8.48 -2.97
C ASN A 111 -2.78 9.81 -2.79
N GLY A 112 -2.65 10.46 -1.62
CA GLY A 112 -3.21 11.79 -1.39
C GLY A 112 -2.68 12.83 -2.38
N ALA A 113 -1.36 12.88 -2.56
CA ALA A 113 -0.72 13.78 -3.52
C ALA A 113 -1.18 13.53 -4.96
N VAL A 114 -1.35 12.26 -5.35
CA VAL A 114 -1.90 11.89 -6.67
C VAL A 114 -3.34 12.39 -6.83
N SER A 115 -4.20 12.21 -5.82
CA SER A 115 -5.58 12.70 -5.84
C SER A 115 -5.64 14.23 -5.93
N ASP A 116 -4.80 14.94 -5.18
CA ASP A 116 -4.77 16.41 -5.20
C ASP A 116 -4.24 16.94 -6.53
N ALA A 117 -3.20 16.30 -7.10
CA ALA A 117 -2.70 16.62 -8.43
C ALA A 117 -3.77 16.39 -9.51
N TRP A 118 -4.57 15.32 -9.40
CA TRP A 118 -5.68 15.07 -10.31
C TRP A 118 -6.73 16.16 -10.24
N ARG A 119 -7.15 16.53 -9.03
CA ARG A 119 -8.13 17.62 -8.81
C ARG A 119 -7.63 18.94 -9.39
N ALA A 120 -6.37 19.29 -9.14
CA ALA A 120 -5.77 20.50 -9.68
C ALA A 120 -5.71 20.47 -11.21
N TYR A 121 -5.35 19.32 -11.80
CA TYR A 121 -5.33 19.14 -13.25
C TYR A 121 -6.71 19.30 -13.88
N VAL A 122 -7.74 18.67 -13.30
CA VAL A 122 -9.13 18.78 -13.76
C VAL A 122 -9.66 20.20 -13.59
N ALA A 123 -9.32 20.89 -12.50
CA ALA A 123 -9.71 22.29 -12.31
C ALA A 123 -9.07 23.23 -13.35
N ALA A 124 -7.79 23.00 -13.69
CA ALA A 124 -7.06 23.85 -14.64
C ALA A 124 -7.38 23.55 -16.11
N ASN A 125 -7.66 22.29 -16.47
CA ASN A 125 -7.85 21.83 -17.84
C ASN A 125 -9.28 21.38 -18.15
N GLY A 126 -10.17 21.42 -17.15
CA GLY A 126 -11.56 21.04 -17.29
C GLY A 126 -12.27 21.98 -18.26
N PRO A 127 -13.30 21.48 -18.97
CA PRO A 127 -14.07 22.31 -19.89
C PRO A 127 -14.70 23.47 -19.12
N ALA A 128 -14.30 24.70 -19.43
CA ALA A 128 -14.89 25.91 -18.88
C ALA A 128 -16.41 25.81 -18.96
N ALA A 129 -17.07 26.10 -17.83
CA ALA A 129 -18.52 26.10 -17.72
C ALA A 129 -19.11 27.24 -18.54
N HIS A 130 -19.20 27.06 -19.86
CA HIS A 130 -20.07 27.85 -20.71
C HIS A 130 -21.50 27.36 -20.52
N ASP A 131 -21.97 27.39 -19.28
CA ASP A 131 -23.29 26.92 -18.92
C ASP A 131 -24.36 27.71 -19.67
N ASP A 132 -24.08 28.97 -20.00
CA ASP A 132 -24.92 29.79 -20.88
C ASP A 132 -25.11 29.18 -22.27
N ILE A 133 -24.04 28.65 -22.88
CA ILE A 133 -24.11 27.99 -24.19
C ILE A 133 -24.85 26.66 -24.07
N LEU A 134 -24.57 25.87 -23.03
CA LEU A 134 -25.27 24.60 -22.80
C LEU A 134 -26.75 24.82 -22.47
N ASN A 135 -27.10 25.90 -21.77
CA ASN A 135 -28.47 26.30 -21.49
C ASN A 135 -29.18 26.70 -22.78
N ALA A 136 -28.57 27.58 -23.59
CA ALA A 136 -29.12 27.99 -24.88
C ALA A 136 -29.31 26.79 -25.84
N LEU A 137 -28.34 25.87 -25.89
CA LEU A 137 -28.46 24.64 -26.68
C LEU A 137 -29.50 23.66 -26.11
N GLY A 138 -29.70 23.63 -24.80
CA GLY A 138 -30.67 22.76 -24.13
C GLY A 138 -32.13 23.14 -24.39
N GLU A 139 -32.39 24.41 -24.70
CA GLU A 139 -33.71 24.90 -25.12
C GLU A 139 -34.13 24.31 -26.48
N LEU A 140 -33.17 24.00 -27.37
CA LEU A 140 -33.44 23.41 -28.67
C LEU A 140 -33.82 21.92 -28.55
N PRO A 141 -35.01 21.48 -29.01
CA PRO A 141 -35.49 20.11 -28.84
C PRO A 141 -34.54 19.04 -29.37
N GLN A 142 -33.90 19.29 -30.53
CA GLN A 142 -32.97 18.34 -31.15
C GLN A 142 -31.61 18.18 -30.43
N MET A 143 -31.22 19.15 -29.58
CA MET A 143 -29.91 19.19 -28.91
C MET A 143 -30.00 18.79 -27.43
N ARG A 144 -31.20 18.83 -26.84
CA ARG A 144 -31.47 18.58 -25.43
C ARG A 144 -30.89 17.26 -24.91
N ALA A 145 -31.00 16.17 -25.68
CA ALA A 145 -30.46 14.87 -25.28
C ALA A 145 -28.92 14.89 -25.14
N GLY A 146 -28.22 15.51 -26.09
CA GLY A 146 -26.76 15.64 -26.06
C GLY A 146 -26.29 16.52 -24.89
N VAL A 147 -26.99 17.64 -24.64
CA VAL A 147 -26.69 18.52 -23.49
C VAL A 147 -26.89 17.79 -22.16
N ASN A 148 -27.92 16.97 -22.03
CA ASN A 148 -28.15 16.18 -20.82
C ASN A 148 -27.03 15.14 -20.58
N HIS A 149 -26.51 14.50 -21.64
CA HIS A 149 -25.35 13.62 -21.52
C HIS A 149 -24.10 14.35 -21.04
N ILE A 150 -23.82 15.53 -21.61
CA ILE A 150 -22.67 16.36 -21.20
C ILE A 150 -22.80 16.76 -19.73
N ARG A 151 -23.99 17.18 -19.28
CA ARG A 151 -24.27 17.49 -17.87
C ARG A 151 -24.08 16.28 -16.97
N GLY A 152 -24.50 15.09 -17.42
CA GLY A 152 -24.29 13.83 -16.69
C GLY A 152 -22.81 13.49 -16.50
N TYR A 153 -22.00 13.62 -17.56
CA TYR A 153 -20.55 13.41 -17.46
C TYR A 153 -19.88 14.43 -16.54
N ARG A 154 -20.33 15.69 -16.56
CA ARG A 154 -19.85 16.71 -15.61
C ARG A 154 -20.15 16.34 -14.16
N GLN A 155 -21.39 15.95 -13.86
CA GLN A 155 -21.74 15.49 -12.51
C GLN A 155 -20.89 14.31 -12.04
N GLN A 156 -20.64 13.34 -12.92
CA GLN A 156 -19.77 12.20 -12.60
C GLN A 156 -18.32 12.65 -12.35
N ALA A 157 -17.79 13.55 -13.18
CA ALA A 157 -16.44 14.09 -13.01
C ALA A 157 -16.29 14.87 -11.69
N THR A 158 -17.29 15.67 -11.32
CA THR A 158 -17.30 16.38 -10.03
C THR A 158 -17.44 15.43 -8.83
N ALA A 159 -18.18 14.32 -8.96
CA ALA A 159 -18.29 13.32 -7.89
C ALA A 159 -17.01 12.51 -7.68
N LEU A 160 -16.12 12.46 -8.68
CA LEU A 160 -14.82 11.80 -8.64
C LEU A 160 -13.67 12.74 -8.21
N ALA A 161 -13.93 14.05 -8.18
CA ALA A 161 -13.03 15.07 -7.63
C ALA A 161 -13.27 15.19 -6.13
#